data_AF-A0A6I2XCP7-F1
#
_entry.id   AF-A0A6I2XCP7-F1
#
_cell.length_a   1.000
_cell.length_b   1.000
_cell.length_c   1.000
_cell.angle_alpha   90.00
_cell.angle_beta   90.00
_cell.angle_gamma   90.00
#
_symmetry.space_group_name_H-M   'P 1'
#
loop_
_entity.id
_entity.type
_entity.pdbx_description
1 polymer ?
#
loop_
_entity_poly.entity_id
_entity_poly.type
_entity_poly.pdbx_seq_one_letter_code
_entity_poly.pdbx_strand_id
1 'polypeptide(L)'
;MARGKAISVKIATPKVIKALEQALAKLELDYTSQEANEAKHQKAMEKYKKEVVAYAVANIKKAENFRTNYRSWNNQLNIDFDLTVTESDLPKEPTKDFESMSVYNYREQKEEIANAIRIL
;
A
#
# COMPACT_ATOMS: atom_id res chain seq x y z
N MET A 1 16.01 -11.99 -38.70
CA MET A 1 15.98 -11.59 -37.27
C MET A 1 17.10 -10.60 -37.02
N ALA A 2 16.83 -9.30 -37.15
CA ALA A 2 17.83 -8.26 -36.88
C ALA A 2 18.14 -8.27 -35.37
N ARG A 3 19.37 -8.65 -35.00
CA ARG A 3 19.85 -8.51 -33.63
C ARG A 3 19.82 -7.01 -33.30
N GLY A 4 18.95 -6.61 -32.39
CA GLY A 4 18.84 -5.23 -31.93
C GLY A 4 20.23 -4.69 -31.59
N LYS A 5 20.64 -3.65 -32.31
CA LYS A 5 21.94 -2.98 -32.14
C LYS A 5 22.07 -2.61 -30.65
N ALA A 6 23.07 -3.14 -29.96
CA ALA A 6 23.31 -2.84 -28.56
C ALA A 6 23.38 -1.31 -28.39
N ILE A 7 22.49 -0.74 -27.60
CA ILE A 7 22.45 0.71 -27.37
C ILE A 7 23.62 1.04 -26.44
N SER A 8 24.75 1.40 -27.04
CA SER A 8 25.89 1.97 -26.34
C SER A 8 25.60 3.45 -26.07
N VAL A 9 24.98 3.75 -24.93
CA VAL A 9 24.82 5.14 -24.48
C VAL A 9 26.05 5.53 -23.70
N LYS A 10 26.78 6.55 -24.16
CA LYS A 10 27.88 7.16 -23.39
C LYS A 10 27.29 7.96 -22.22
N ILE A 11 27.14 7.33 -21.06
CA ILE A 11 26.74 8.00 -19.82
C ILE A 11 28.02 8.31 -19.02
N ALA A 12 28.09 9.50 -18.45
CA ALA A 12 29.20 9.88 -17.58
C ALA A 12 29.14 9.09 -16.26
N THR A 13 30.19 8.35 -15.91
CA THR A 13 30.29 7.54 -14.68
C THR A 13 29.88 8.30 -13.42
N PRO A 14 30.26 9.59 -13.20
CA PRO A 14 29.82 10.33 -12.02
C PRO A 14 28.29 10.49 -11.91
N LYS A 15 27.57 10.53 -13.05
CA LYS A 15 26.10 10.59 -13.06
C LYS A 15 25.49 9.27 -12.61
N VAL A 16 26.10 8.14 -12.99
CA VAL A 16 25.65 6.80 -12.60
C VAL A 16 25.89 6.59 -11.10
N ILE A 17 27.09 6.92 -10.60
CA ILE A 17 27.42 6.84 -9.17
C ILE A 17 26.41 7.64 -8.35
N LYS A 18 26.15 8.90 -8.72
CA LYS A 18 25.18 9.75 -8.01
C LYS A 18 23.76 9.17 -8.02
N ALA A 19 23.33 8.57 -9.12
CA ALA A 19 22.01 7.93 -9.19
C ALA A 19 21.93 6.68 -8.29
N LEU A 20 23.00 5.89 -8.23
CA LEU A 20 23.07 4.72 -7.35
C LEU A 20 23.11 5.12 -5.86
N GLU A 21 23.85 6.16 -5.49
CA GLU A 21 23.86 6.70 -4.13
C GLU A 21 22.46 7.19 -3.71
N GLN A 22 21.74 7.87 -4.61
CA GLN A 22 20.37 8.30 -4.37
C GLN A 22 19.42 7.10 -4.22
N ALA A 23 19.59 6.06 -5.04
CA ALA A 23 18.80 4.83 -4.94
C ALA A 23 19.06 4.11 -3.61
N LEU A 24 20.33 4.04 -3.17
CA LEU A 24 20.71 3.46 -1.88
C LEU A 24 20.06 4.22 -0.71
N ALA A 25 20.16 5.56 -0.72
CA ALA A 25 19.56 6.38 0.33
C ALA A 25 18.03 6.24 0.36
N LYS A 26 17.39 6.16 -0.80
CA LYS A 26 15.94 5.91 -0.89
C LYS A 26 15.59 4.52 -0.34
N LEU A 27 16.32 3.48 -0.73
CA LEU A 27 16.11 2.11 -0.24
C LEU A 27 16.17 2.03 1.29
N GLU A 28 17.17 2.67 1.90
CA GLU A 28 17.30 2.73 3.36
C GLU A 28 16.16 3.50 4.02
N LEU A 29 15.74 4.62 3.44
CA LEU A 29 14.63 5.41 3.94
C LEU A 29 13.30 4.64 3.86
N ASP A 30 13.02 4.00 2.73
CA ASP A 30 11.80 3.24 2.49
C ASP A 30 11.74 2.07 3.48
N TYR A 31 12.84 1.32 3.64
CA TYR A 31 12.90 0.20 4.59
C TYR A 31 12.76 0.64 6.05
N THR A 32 13.44 1.72 6.47
CA THR A 32 13.39 2.18 7.87
C THR A 32 12.06 2.85 8.22
N SER A 33 11.38 3.46 7.25
CA SER A 33 10.09 4.14 7.48
C SER A 33 8.87 3.23 7.37
N GLN A 34 9.00 2.02 6.79
CA GLN A 34 7.87 1.15 6.49
C GLN A 34 6.99 0.79 7.69
N GLU A 35 7.59 0.53 8.87
CA GLU A 35 6.82 0.18 10.08
C GLU A 35 5.97 1.36 10.57
N ALA A 36 6.54 2.57 10.54
CA ALA A 36 5.82 3.77 10.92
C ALA A 36 4.70 4.09 9.93
N ASN A 37 4.93 3.85 8.63
CA ASN A 37 3.92 4.04 7.59
C ASN A 37 2.79 3.01 7.71
N GLU A 38 3.10 1.74 8.00
CA GLU A 38 2.11 0.70 8.29
C GLU A 38 1.26 1.05 9.50
N ALA A 39 1.88 1.50 10.59
CA ALA A 39 1.14 1.93 11.79
C ALA A 39 0.21 3.12 11.52
N LYS A 40 0.63 4.09 10.69
CA LYS A 40 -0.21 5.21 10.27
C LYS A 40 -1.39 4.75 9.41
N HIS A 41 -1.12 3.90 8.42
CA HIS A 41 -2.14 3.35 7.54
C HIS A 41 -3.16 2.51 8.30
N GLN A 42 -2.71 1.64 9.21
CA GLN A 42 -3.59 0.83 10.06
C GLN A 42 -4.52 1.71 10.91
N LYS A 43 -3.99 2.77 11.53
CA LYS A 43 -4.80 3.75 12.29
C LYS A 43 -5.82 4.47 11.41
N ALA A 44 -5.42 4.87 10.20
CA ALA A 44 -6.34 5.47 9.24
C ALA A 44 -7.45 4.49 8.84
N MET A 45 -7.10 3.23 8.61
CA MET A 45 -8.06 2.17 8.25
C MET A 45 -9.04 1.86 9.38
N GLU A 46 -8.57 1.84 10.64
CA GLU A 46 -9.43 1.72 11.81
C GLU A 46 -10.41 2.90 11.97
N LYS A 47 -9.94 4.12 11.69
CA LYS A 47 -10.80 5.32 11.68
C LYS A 47 -11.84 5.23 10.58
N TYR A 48 -11.43 4.87 9.37
CA TYR A 48 -12.31 4.69 8.22
C TYR A 48 -13.40 3.65 8.51
N LYS A 49 -13.05 2.48 9.05
CA LYS A 49 -14.02 1.46 9.46
C LYS A 49 -15.07 2.01 10.45
N LYS A 50 -14.65 2.82 11.42
CA LYS A 50 -15.58 3.47 12.38
C LYS A 50 -16.51 4.46 11.69
N GLU A 51 -15.98 5.24 10.73
CA GLU A 51 -16.78 6.19 9.94
C GLU A 51 -17.82 5.48 9.07
N VAL A 52 -17.45 4.36 8.43
CA VAL A 52 -18.37 3.53 7.64
C VAL A 52 -19.48 2.95 8.53
N VAL A 53 -19.14 2.44 9.72
CA VAL A 53 -20.15 1.94 10.68
C VAL A 53 -21.09 3.07 11.11
N ALA A 54 -20.55 4.24 11.47
CA ALA A 54 -21.36 5.39 11.86
C ALA A 54 -22.30 5.84 10.73
N TYR A 55 -21.79 5.87 9.49
CA TYR A 55 -22.57 6.18 8.30
C TYR A 55 -23.72 5.18 8.10
N ALA A 56 -23.43 3.88 8.21
CA ALA A 56 -24.42 2.83 8.05
C ALA A 56 -25.54 2.93 9.11
N VAL A 57 -25.18 3.13 10.38
CA VAL A 57 -26.14 3.31 11.49
C VAL A 57 -27.02 4.55 11.27
N ALA A 58 -26.42 5.67 10.84
CA ALA A 58 -27.15 6.90 10.58
C ALA A 58 -28.15 6.77 9.41
N ASN A 59 -27.83 5.95 8.42
CA ASN A 59 -28.62 5.82 7.19
C ASN A 59 -29.48 4.56 7.10
N ILE A 60 -29.47 3.68 8.12
CA ILE A 60 -30.20 2.40 8.10
C ILE A 60 -31.72 2.55 7.83
N LYS A 61 -32.32 3.70 8.11
CA LYS A 61 -33.74 3.94 7.80
C LYS A 61 -34.04 3.98 6.29
N LYS A 62 -33.01 4.19 5.47
CA LYS A 62 -33.07 4.16 4.00
C LYS A 62 -32.65 2.80 3.44
N ALA A 63 -32.49 1.80 4.31
CA ALA A 63 -32.05 0.47 3.91
C ALA A 63 -33.03 -0.19 2.93
N GLU A 64 -32.45 -0.82 1.93
CA GLU A 64 -33.12 -1.71 0.99
C GLU A 64 -32.60 -3.15 1.21
N ASN A 65 -33.35 -4.16 0.76
CA ASN A 65 -32.95 -5.58 0.83
C ASN A 65 -32.43 -6.03 2.22
N PHE A 66 -33.10 -5.62 3.30
CA PHE A 66 -32.72 -5.98 4.65
C PHE A 66 -32.85 -7.49 4.87
N ARG A 67 -31.73 -8.18 5.16
CA ARG A 67 -31.73 -9.61 5.42
C ARG A 67 -31.06 -9.93 6.75
N THR A 68 -31.47 -11.04 7.33
CA THR A 68 -30.92 -11.55 8.59
C THR A 68 -30.66 -13.04 8.50
N ASN A 69 -29.51 -13.47 9.01
CA ASN A 69 -29.14 -14.88 9.08
C ASN A 69 -28.63 -15.22 10.48
N TYR A 70 -29.46 -15.94 11.25
CA TYR A 70 -29.09 -16.42 12.57
C TYR A 70 -28.39 -17.78 12.48
N ARG A 71 -27.19 -17.86 13.06
CA ARG A 71 -26.38 -19.07 13.13
C ARG A 71 -26.42 -19.60 14.56
N SER A 72 -27.20 -20.67 14.77
CA SER A 72 -27.40 -21.27 16.09
C SER A 72 -26.16 -21.94 16.66
N TRP A 73 -25.21 -22.38 15.84
CA TRP A 73 -24.00 -23.07 16.28
C TRP A 73 -22.93 -22.14 16.89
N ASN A 74 -23.03 -20.82 16.68
CA ASN A 74 -22.16 -19.83 17.33
C ASN A 74 -22.94 -18.62 17.88
N ASN A 75 -24.27 -18.72 18.00
CA ASN A 75 -25.17 -17.67 18.49
C ASN A 75 -24.98 -16.31 17.80
N GLN A 76 -24.64 -16.30 16.51
CA GLN A 76 -24.38 -15.08 15.75
C GLN A 76 -25.56 -14.72 14.85
N LEU A 77 -26.09 -13.50 14.99
CA LEU A 77 -27.00 -12.90 14.01
C LEU A 77 -26.20 -12.03 13.03
N ASN A 78 -26.20 -12.41 11.75
CA ASN A 78 -25.76 -11.52 10.69
C ASN A 78 -26.94 -10.66 10.25
N ILE A 79 -26.73 -9.35 10.15
CA ILE A 79 -27.67 -8.38 9.62
C ILE A 79 -26.98 -7.70 8.46
N ASP A 80 -27.58 -7.76 7.27
CA ASP A 80 -27.11 -7.08 6.07
C ASP A 80 -28.24 -6.23 5.47
N PHE A 81 -27.85 -5.15 4.83
CA PHE A 81 -28.76 -4.27 4.11
C PHE A 81 -28.00 -3.48 3.06
N ASP A 82 -28.72 -3.07 2.03
CA ASP A 82 -28.19 -2.25 0.96
C ASP A 82 -28.56 -0.77 1.22
N LEU A 83 -27.67 0.14 0.85
CA LEU A 83 -27.94 1.57 0.80
C LEU A 83 -27.62 2.08 -0.60
N THR A 84 -28.60 2.67 -1.27
CA THR A 84 -28.37 3.39 -2.52
C THR A 84 -27.73 4.75 -2.20
N VAL A 85 -26.46 4.90 -2.55
CA VAL A 85 -25.63 6.08 -2.20
C VAL A 85 -24.73 6.49 -3.35
N THR A 86 -24.29 7.74 -3.35
CA THR A 86 -23.23 8.22 -4.23
C THR A 86 -21.87 8.12 -3.55
N GLU A 87 -20.82 7.81 -4.31
CA GLU A 87 -19.44 7.67 -3.79
C GLU A 87 -18.96 8.93 -3.06
N SER A 88 -19.41 10.12 -3.49
CA SER A 88 -19.10 11.39 -2.84
C SER A 88 -19.56 11.50 -1.39
N ASP A 89 -20.57 10.72 -0.99
CA ASP A 89 -21.15 10.75 0.36
C ASP A 89 -20.52 9.71 1.29
N LEU A 90 -19.71 8.81 0.75
CA LEU A 90 -19.05 7.77 1.52
C LEU A 90 -17.80 8.32 2.20
N PRO A 91 -17.46 7.81 3.41
CA PRO A 91 -16.14 8.01 3.96
C PRO A 91 -15.06 7.60 2.94
N LYS A 92 -13.94 8.32 2.90
CA LYS A 92 -12.87 8.01 1.95
C LYS A 92 -11.97 6.92 2.50
N GLU A 93 -11.83 5.84 1.75
CA GLU A 93 -10.91 4.76 2.09
C GLU A 93 -9.45 5.27 2.05
N PRO A 94 -8.66 5.03 3.11
CA PRO A 94 -7.25 5.37 3.11
C PRO A 94 -6.51 4.60 2.01
N THR A 95 -5.67 5.30 1.25
CA THR A 95 -4.81 4.68 0.24
C THR A 95 -3.47 4.30 0.87
N LYS A 96 -2.97 3.11 0.55
CA LYS A 96 -1.61 2.69 0.89
C LYS A 96 -0.65 3.16 -0.20
N ASP A 97 0.17 4.14 0.12
CA ASP A 97 1.09 4.83 -0.80
C ASP A 97 2.55 4.38 -0.65
N PHE A 98 2.80 3.30 0.08
CA PHE A 98 4.13 2.73 0.31
C PHE A 98 4.12 1.20 0.16
N GLU A 99 5.27 0.66 -0.20
CA GLU A 99 5.52 -0.78 -0.23
C GLU A 99 6.26 -1.21 1.04
N SER A 100 6.08 -2.47 1.44
CA SER A 100 6.89 -3.08 2.50
C SER A 100 7.85 -4.07 1.88
N MET A 101 9.08 -4.06 2.39
CA MET A 101 10.18 -4.88 1.91
C MET A 101 10.63 -5.85 2.99
N SER A 102 10.86 -7.10 2.59
CA SER A 102 11.45 -8.10 3.48
C SER A 102 12.91 -7.73 3.79
N VAL A 103 13.40 -8.16 4.96
CA VAL A 103 14.80 -7.95 5.35
C VAL A 103 15.78 -8.59 4.36
N TYR A 104 15.40 -9.70 3.71
CA TYR A 104 16.24 -10.37 2.72
C TYR A 104 16.37 -9.52 1.46
N ASN A 105 15.25 -9.08 0.89
CA ASN A 105 15.23 -8.24 -0.31
C ASN A 105 15.98 -6.92 -0.07
N TYR A 106 15.81 -6.32 1.11
CA TYR A 106 16.53 -5.11 1.50
C TYR A 106 18.04 -5.33 1.51
N ARG A 107 18.52 -6.42 2.13
CA ARG A 107 19.95 -6.73 2.20
C ARG A 107 20.54 -7.01 0.83
N GLU A 108 19.85 -7.80 0.01
CA GLU A 108 20.25 -8.12 -1.35
C GLU A 108 20.37 -6.85 -2.21
N GLN A 109 19.31 -6.04 -2.28
CA GLN A 109 19.32 -4.78 -3.05
C GLN A 109 20.39 -3.81 -2.56
N LYS A 110 20.58 -3.70 -1.24
CA LYS A 110 21.62 -2.86 -0.66
C LYS A 110 23.01 -3.32 -1.05
N GLU A 111 23.26 -4.63 -1.01
CA GLU A 111 24.55 -5.21 -1.40
C GLU A 111 24.82 -5.02 -2.91
N GLU A 112 23.82 -5.25 -3.76
CA GLU A 112 23.93 -5.05 -5.21
C GLU A 112 24.26 -3.59 -5.56
N ILE A 113 23.53 -2.63 -5.00
CA ILE A 113 23.77 -1.20 -5.26
C ILE A 113 25.14 -0.77 -4.74
N ALA A 114 25.52 -1.20 -3.54
CA ALA A 114 26.83 -0.86 -2.95
C ALA A 114 27.99 -1.46 -3.78
N ASN A 115 27.85 -2.71 -4.22
CA ASN A 115 28.83 -3.35 -5.10
C ASN A 115 28.90 -2.65 -6.46
N ALA A 116 27.77 -2.25 -7.04
CA ALA A 116 27.74 -1.51 -8.30
C ALA A 116 28.47 -0.16 -8.19
N ILE A 117 28.29 0.58 -7.09
CA ILE A 117 29.04 1.83 -6.83
C ILE A 117 30.55 1.54 -6.73
N ARG A 118 30.94 0.43 -6.11
CA ARG A 118 32.36 0.10 -5.87
C ARG A 118 33.13 -0.28 -7.14
N ILE A 119 32.47 -0.86 -8.14
CA ILE A 119 33.11 -1.33 -9.38
C ILE A 119 33.14 -0.28 -10.50
N LEU A 120 32.40 0.83 -10.36
CA LEU A 120 32.30 1.93 -11.31
C LEU A 120 33.37 3.00 -11.05
#